data_AF-A0A5C5E4D6-F1
#
_entry.id   AF-A0A5C5E4D6-F1
#
_cell.length_a   1.000
_cell.length_b   1.000
_cell.length_c   1.000
_cell.angle_alpha   90.00
_cell.angle_beta   90.00
_cell.angle_gamma   90.00
#
_symmetry.space_group_name_H-M   'P 1'
#
loop_
_entity.id
_entity.type
_entity.pdbx_description
1 polymer ?
#
loop_
_entity_poly.entity_id
_entity_poly.type
_entity_poly.pdbx_seq_one_letter_code
_entity_poly.pdbx_strand_id
1 'polypeptide(L)'
;LQRGSDEAFLTQYTMNEVEAIGLLKMDFLGLRNLSIIDFTLKAVKRVEGYEIRLKEIPLNDAKTLLLFQRGETSGVFQFESAGIRNVLRRLGPENIEDVAAVNALYRPGPMQNIDTFIARKKGKEAIRYPDDSLIPI
;
A
#
# COMPACT_ATOMS: atom_id res chain seq x y z
N LEU A 1 -34.02 7.97 9.69
CA LEU A 1 -32.72 8.29 10.34
C LEU A 1 -32.96 8.42 11.84
N GLN A 2 -32.02 7.95 12.65
CA GLN A 2 -32.05 8.09 14.12
C GLN A 2 -30.90 9.00 14.58
N ARG A 3 -31.01 9.61 15.76
CA ARG A 3 -29.91 10.40 16.33
C ARG A 3 -28.83 9.46 16.89
N GLY A 4 -27.59 9.64 16.44
CA GLY A 4 -26.40 8.98 16.99
C GLY A 4 -25.85 9.70 18.23
N SER A 5 -24.73 9.18 18.75
CA SER A 5 -24.05 9.68 19.96
C SER A 5 -23.53 11.12 19.86
N ASP A 6 -23.22 11.59 18.65
CA ASP A 6 -22.49 12.85 18.42
C ASP A 6 -23.26 13.80 17.49
N GLU A 7 -24.58 13.94 17.70
CA GLU A 7 -25.51 14.73 16.85
C GLU A 7 -25.62 14.27 15.38
N ALA A 8 -24.81 13.30 14.96
CA ALA A 8 -24.85 12.71 13.63
C ALA A 8 -26.14 11.91 13.40
N PHE A 9 -26.73 12.05 12.23
CA PHE A 9 -27.85 11.22 11.81
C PHE A 9 -27.34 9.85 11.32
N LEU A 10 -27.89 8.78 11.88
CA LEU A 10 -27.58 7.41 11.51
C LEU A 10 -28.75 6.78 10.74
N THR A 11 -28.43 5.99 9.72
CA THR A 11 -29.41 5.09 9.11
C THR A 11 -29.77 3.97 10.09
N GLN A 12 -31.02 3.51 10.03
CA GLN A 12 -31.47 2.33 10.77
C GLN A 12 -31.23 1.04 9.98
N TYR A 13 -31.00 1.16 8.66
CA TYR A 13 -30.67 0.05 7.78
C TYR A 13 -29.16 -0.22 7.77
N THR A 14 -28.81 -1.49 7.65
CA THR A 14 -27.42 -1.92 7.46
C THR A 14 -26.90 -1.51 6.08
N MET A 15 -25.57 -1.58 5.88
CA MET A 15 -24.92 -1.20 4.62
C MET A 15 -25.60 -1.81 3.39
N ASN A 16 -25.79 -3.13 3.39
CA ASN A 16 -26.33 -3.85 2.23
C ASN A 16 -27.79 -3.48 1.96
N GLU A 17 -28.58 -3.19 3.00
CA GLU A 17 -29.99 -2.82 2.87
C GLU A 17 -30.15 -1.43 2.27
N VAL A 18 -29.30 -0.47 2.66
CA VAL A 18 -29.25 0.88 2.06
C VAL A 18 -28.93 0.81 0.58
N GLU A 19 -27.96 -0.03 0.18
CA GLU A 19 -27.62 -0.24 -1.23
C GLU A 19 -28.76 -0.95 -2.00
N ALA A 20 -29.39 -1.95 -1.39
CA ALA A 20 -30.47 -2.72 -2.03
C ALA A 20 -31.72 -1.89 -2.34
N ILE A 21 -32.00 -0.84 -1.56
CA ILE A 21 -33.10 0.10 -1.82
C ILE A 21 -32.72 1.23 -2.79
N GLY A 22 -31.53 1.17 -3.39
CA GLY A 22 -31.09 2.08 -4.45
C GLY A 22 -30.56 3.44 -3.97
N LEU A 23 -30.19 3.56 -2.69
CA LEU A 23 -29.58 4.79 -2.19
C LEU A 23 -28.08 4.86 -2.54
N LEU A 24 -27.60 6.07 -2.82
CA LEU A 24 -26.18 6.34 -3.00
C LEU A 24 -25.44 6.17 -1.68
N LYS A 25 -24.44 5.29 -1.67
CA LYS A 25 -23.53 5.07 -0.54
C LYS A 25 -22.16 5.67 -0.85
N MET A 26 -21.59 6.38 0.13
CA MET A 26 -20.24 6.93 0.06
C MET A 26 -19.47 6.60 1.34
N ASP A 27 -18.23 6.15 1.18
CA ASP A 27 -17.32 5.88 2.30
C ASP A 27 -16.34 7.05 2.49
N PHE A 28 -16.40 7.69 3.65
CA PHE A 28 -15.42 8.69 4.08
C PHE A 28 -14.48 8.06 5.09
N LEU A 29 -13.29 7.66 4.64
CA LEU A 29 -12.29 6.99 5.48
C LEU A 29 -11.32 7.99 6.09
N GLY A 30 -11.27 8.04 7.44
CA GLY A 30 -10.24 8.78 8.17
C GLY A 30 -8.92 8.02 8.17
N LEU A 31 -7.99 8.39 7.28
CA LEU A 31 -6.68 7.74 7.17
C LEU A 31 -5.60 8.50 7.95
N ARG A 32 -5.11 7.89 9.03
CA ARG A 32 -4.06 8.48 9.91
C ARG A 32 -2.76 8.81 9.16
N ASN A 33 -2.40 8.01 8.16
CA ASN A 33 -1.19 8.24 7.37
C ASN A 33 -1.24 9.59 6.61
N LEU A 34 -2.42 10.03 6.14
CA LEU A 34 -2.59 11.31 5.47
C LEU A 34 -2.33 12.48 6.44
N SER A 35 -2.79 12.36 7.69
CA SER A 35 -2.46 13.35 8.72
C SER A 35 -0.96 13.38 9.02
N ILE A 36 -0.29 12.23 9.10
CA ILE A 36 1.16 12.14 9.31
C ILE A 36 1.92 12.81 8.15
N ILE A 37 1.50 12.56 6.91
CA ILE A 37 2.10 13.20 5.72
C ILE A 37 1.92 14.72 5.80
N ASP A 38 0.72 15.22 6.07
CA ASP A 38 0.44 16.67 6.19
C ASP A 38 1.32 17.34 7.26
N PHE A 39 1.40 16.76 8.46
CA PHE A 39 2.27 17.27 9.52
C PHE A 39 3.75 17.24 9.12
N THR A 40 4.19 16.20 8.42
CA THR A 40 5.57 16.08 7.95
C THR A 40 5.90 17.16 6.93
N LEU A 41 5.03 17.40 5.94
CA LEU A 41 5.24 18.46 4.94
C LEU A 41 5.29 19.85 5.57
N LYS A 42 4.41 20.14 6.54
CA LYS A 42 4.42 21.40 7.30
C LYS A 42 5.70 21.56 8.11
N ALA A 43 6.20 20.49 8.73
CA ALA A 43 7.45 20.49 9.47
C ALA A 43 8.65 20.75 8.56
N VAL A 44 8.75 20.06 7.41
CA VAL A 44 9.81 20.28 6.41
C VAL A 44 9.81 21.74 5.94
N LYS A 45 8.65 22.30 5.59
CA LYS A 45 8.55 23.72 5.19
C LYS A 45 9.04 24.67 6.27
N ARG A 46 8.73 24.39 7.55
CA ARG A 46 9.15 25.21 8.68
C ARG A 46 10.66 25.13 8.94
N VAL A 47 11.26 23.94 8.82
CA VAL A 47 12.66 23.68 9.20
C VAL A 47 13.62 23.96 8.05
N GLU A 48 13.29 23.46 6.85
CA GLU A 48 14.16 23.51 5.66
C GLU A 48 13.85 24.69 4.74
N GLY A 49 12.71 25.36 4.93
CA GLY A 49 12.32 26.57 4.19
C GLY A 49 11.79 26.34 2.77
N TYR A 50 11.71 25.10 2.30
CA TYR A 50 11.13 24.75 0.99
C TYR A 50 9.88 23.88 1.12
N GLU A 51 9.05 23.89 0.07
CA GLU A 51 7.79 23.14 0.02
C GLU A 51 7.91 21.92 -0.89
N ILE A 52 7.40 20.78 -0.41
CA ILE A 52 7.34 19.53 -1.19
C ILE A 52 5.94 19.40 -1.78
N ARG A 53 5.86 19.26 -3.11
CA ARG A 53 4.62 18.94 -3.81
C ARG A 53 4.52 17.43 -4.01
N LEU A 54 3.58 16.78 -3.32
CA LEU A 54 3.42 15.31 -3.32
C LEU A 54 3.31 14.72 -4.74
N LYS A 55 2.61 15.41 -5.66
CA LYS A 55 2.39 14.96 -7.04
C LYS A 55 3.66 14.95 -7.90
N GLU A 56 4.72 15.61 -7.43
CA GLU A 56 5.99 15.74 -8.15
C GLU A 56 7.09 14.84 -7.58
N ILE A 57 6.79 14.05 -6.54
CA ILE A 57 7.75 13.12 -5.97
C ILE A 57 8.02 12.00 -6.99
N PRO A 58 9.28 11.77 -7.39
CA PRO A 58 9.61 10.69 -8.31
C PRO A 58 9.42 9.32 -7.66
N LEU A 59 8.88 8.36 -8.41
CA LEU A 59 8.62 7.00 -7.93
C LEU A 59 9.87 6.08 -7.97
N ASN A 60 10.97 6.56 -8.54
CA ASN A 60 12.22 5.82 -8.75
C ASN A 60 13.40 6.38 -7.93
N ASP A 61 13.13 7.06 -6.81
CA ASP A 61 14.19 7.56 -5.94
C ASP A 61 15.02 6.42 -5.34
N ALA A 62 16.31 6.39 -5.69
CA ALA A 62 17.22 5.30 -5.32
C ALA A 62 17.41 5.18 -3.80
N LYS A 63 17.40 6.30 -3.06
CA LYS A 63 17.57 6.29 -1.60
C LYS A 63 16.34 5.68 -0.91
N THR A 64 15.15 5.99 -1.41
CA THR A 64 13.89 5.42 -0.95
C THR A 64 13.88 3.91 -1.19
N LEU A 65 14.21 3.46 -2.40
CA LEU A 65 14.27 2.02 -2.72
C LEU A 65 15.30 1.28 -1.86
N LEU A 66 16.44 1.90 -1.56
CA LEU A 66 17.46 1.31 -0.69
C LEU A 66 16.93 1.05 0.74
N LEU A 67 16.09 1.95 1.29
CA LEU A 67 15.43 1.73 2.59
C LEU A 67 14.55 0.47 2.55
N PHE A 68 13.78 0.29 1.48
CA PHE A 68 12.96 -0.90 1.27
C PHE A 68 13.83 -2.16 1.12
N GLN A 69 14.89 -2.12 0.31
CA GLN A 69 15.82 -3.24 0.13
C GLN A 69 16.47 -3.69 1.45
N ARG A 70 16.75 -2.76 2.36
CA ARG A 70 17.30 -3.05 3.69
C ARG A 70 16.25 -3.47 4.72
N GLY A 71 14.95 -3.33 4.39
CA GLY A 71 13.86 -3.56 5.34
C GLY A 71 13.80 -2.52 6.46
N GLU A 72 14.34 -1.32 6.23
CA GLU A 72 14.38 -0.19 7.17
C GLU A 72 13.07 0.61 7.14
N THR A 73 11.93 -0.09 7.12
CA THR A 73 10.59 0.49 6.86
C THR A 73 9.81 0.76 8.15
N SER A 74 10.49 1.13 9.23
CA SER A 74 9.82 1.48 10.49
C SER A 74 9.07 2.81 10.34
N GLY A 75 7.78 2.83 10.69
CA GLY A 75 6.92 4.00 10.46
C GLY A 75 6.53 4.22 8.99
N VAL A 76 6.88 3.30 8.09
CA VAL A 76 6.42 3.33 6.69
C VAL A 76 5.11 2.57 6.59
N PHE A 77 4.05 3.29 6.23
CA PHE A 77 2.69 2.75 6.12
C PHE A 77 2.65 1.43 5.34
N GLN A 78 1.94 0.42 5.86
CA GLN A 78 1.81 -0.96 5.34
C GLN A 78 3.06 -1.86 5.43
N PHE A 79 4.27 -1.32 5.65
CA PHE A 79 5.52 -2.10 5.61
C PHE A 79 6.20 -2.26 6.97
N GLU A 80 5.45 -2.11 8.06
CA GLU A 80 6.06 -2.07 9.40
C GLU A 80 6.33 -3.45 10.01
N SER A 81 5.61 -4.51 9.60
CA SER A 81 5.73 -5.82 10.24
C SER A 81 7.09 -6.49 10.00
N ALA A 82 7.57 -7.27 10.97
CA ALA A 82 8.86 -7.97 10.83
C ALA A 82 8.88 -8.92 9.61
N GLY A 83 7.76 -9.59 9.32
CA GLY A 83 7.69 -10.52 8.21
C GLY A 83 7.68 -9.84 6.85
N ILE A 84 6.94 -8.73 6.66
CA ILE A 84 6.98 -8.00 5.38
C ILE A 84 8.37 -7.38 5.13
N ARG A 85 9.06 -6.91 6.19
CA ARG A 85 10.46 -6.47 6.13
C ARG A 85 11.41 -7.58 5.68
N ASN A 86 11.17 -8.82 6.14
CA ASN A 86 11.96 -9.96 5.68
C ASN A 86 11.73 -10.23 4.19
N VAL A 87 10.48 -10.16 3.72
CA VAL A 87 10.15 -10.32 2.30
C VAL A 87 10.82 -9.25 1.45
N LEU A 88 10.78 -7.99 1.87
CA LEU A 88 11.47 -6.90 1.19
C LEU A 88 12.98 -7.16 1.05
N ARG A 89 13.66 -7.56 2.12
CA ARG A 89 15.10 -7.92 2.09
C ARG A 89 15.40 -9.10 1.16
N ARG A 90 14.52 -10.11 1.16
CA ARG A 90 14.68 -11.30 0.31
C ARG A 90 14.41 -11.00 -1.15
N LEU A 91 13.45 -10.12 -1.46
CA LEU A 91 13.12 -9.71 -2.82
C LEU A 91 14.21 -8.78 -3.37
N GLY A 92 14.53 -7.71 -2.63
CA GLY A 92 15.36 -6.60 -3.09
C GLY A 92 14.63 -5.78 -4.16
N PRO A 93 13.58 -5.00 -3.79
CA PRO A 93 12.80 -4.22 -4.76
C PRO A 93 13.66 -3.19 -5.49
N GLU A 94 13.49 -3.08 -6.81
CA GLU A 94 14.25 -2.18 -7.69
C GLU A 94 13.39 -1.04 -8.24
N ASN A 95 12.07 -1.13 -8.08
CA ASN A 95 11.09 -0.16 -8.52
C ASN A 95 9.85 -0.17 -7.60
N ILE A 96 8.90 0.72 -7.86
CA ILE A 96 7.69 0.85 -7.05
C ILE A 96 6.74 -0.34 -7.24
N GLU A 97 6.75 -0.98 -8.42
CA GLU A 97 5.94 -2.15 -8.75
C GLU A 97 6.34 -3.35 -7.89
N ASP A 98 7.63 -3.54 -7.61
CA ASP A 98 8.12 -4.57 -6.70
C ASP A 98 7.62 -4.34 -5.27
N VAL A 99 7.65 -3.08 -4.80
CA VAL A 99 7.14 -2.71 -3.47
C VAL A 99 5.64 -2.98 -3.39
N ALA A 100 4.88 -2.65 -4.44
CA ALA A 100 3.46 -2.94 -4.54
C ALA A 100 3.19 -4.45 -4.57
N ALA A 101 3.99 -5.24 -5.30
CA ALA A 101 3.88 -6.68 -5.36
C ALA A 101 4.09 -7.34 -4.00
N VAL A 102 5.08 -6.88 -3.21
CA VAL A 102 5.28 -7.35 -1.83
C VAL A 102 4.04 -7.11 -0.98
N ASN A 103 3.46 -5.91 -1.05
CA ASN A 103 2.25 -5.57 -0.28
C ASN A 103 1.03 -6.42 -0.70
N ALA A 104 0.89 -6.72 -1.99
CA ALA A 104 -0.17 -7.56 -2.50
C ALA A 104 -0.01 -9.03 -2.08
N LEU A 105 1.22 -9.56 -2.18
CA LEU A 105 1.55 -10.94 -1.84
C LEU A 105 1.55 -11.20 -0.33
N TYR A 106 1.84 -10.20 0.49
CA TYR A 106 1.89 -10.33 1.95
C TYR A 106 0.49 -10.28 2.59
N ARG A 107 -0.42 -11.13 2.10
CA ARG A 107 -1.79 -11.33 2.60
C ARG A 107 -2.10 -12.82 2.75
N PRO A 108 -3.01 -13.22 3.66
CA PRO A 108 -3.45 -14.62 3.77
C PRO A 108 -3.94 -15.16 2.43
N GLY A 109 -3.43 -16.32 2.01
CA GLY A 109 -3.63 -16.87 0.67
C GLY A 109 -2.43 -16.60 -0.25
N PRO A 110 -2.24 -15.37 -0.78
CA PRO A 110 -1.12 -15.04 -1.66
C PRO A 110 0.28 -15.25 -1.05
N MET A 111 0.43 -15.24 0.28
CA MET A 111 1.71 -15.41 0.95
C MET A 111 2.47 -16.68 0.56
N GLN A 112 1.75 -17.75 0.21
CA GLN A 112 2.37 -19.00 -0.23
C GLN A 112 3.18 -18.84 -1.54
N ASN A 113 2.86 -17.83 -2.35
CA ASN A 113 3.50 -17.58 -3.63
C ASN A 113 4.74 -16.68 -3.52
N ILE A 114 5.05 -16.14 -2.34
CA ILE A 114 6.16 -15.19 -2.15
C ILE A 114 7.49 -15.81 -2.56
N ASP A 115 7.74 -17.07 -2.18
CA ASP A 115 9.00 -17.74 -2.46
C ASP A 115 9.20 -17.99 -3.96
N THR A 116 8.15 -18.45 -4.65
CA THR A 116 8.12 -18.61 -6.10
C THR A 116 8.30 -17.28 -6.82
N PHE A 117 7.63 -16.22 -6.37
CA PHE A 117 7.77 -14.88 -6.95
C PHE A 117 9.23 -14.38 -6.84
N ILE A 118 9.84 -14.50 -5.67
CA ILE A 118 11.25 -14.12 -5.44
C ILE A 118 12.18 -14.97 -6.31
N ALA A 119 11.97 -16.28 -6.40
CA ALA A 119 12.80 -17.18 -7.20
C ALA A 119 12.76 -16.82 -8.69
N ARG A 120 11.56 -16.56 -9.24
CA ARG A 120 11.37 -16.14 -10.63
C ARG A 120 11.98 -14.78 -10.91
N LYS A 121 11.75 -13.77 -10.05
CA LYS A 121 12.37 -12.45 -10.21
C LYS A 121 13.90 -12.53 -10.23
N LYS A 122 14.49 -13.42 -9.42
CA LYS A 122 15.94 -13.62 -9.35
C LYS A 122 16.49 -14.58 -10.41
N GLY A 123 15.67 -15.00 -11.39
CA GLY A 123 16.07 -15.93 -12.45
C GLY A 123 16.45 -17.33 -11.94
N LYS A 124 16.04 -17.70 -10.72
CA LYS A 124 16.32 -19.02 -10.11
C LYS A 124 15.27 -20.06 -10.47
N GLU A 125 14.13 -19.63 -10.98
CA GLU A 125 13.04 -20.48 -11.46
C GLU A 125 12.52 -19.90 -12.78
N ALA A 126 12.32 -20.76 -13.79
CA ALA A 126 11.76 -20.34 -15.07
C ALA A 126 10.26 -20.06 -14.95
N ILE A 127 9.80 -18.97 -15.59
CA ILE A 127 8.37 -18.68 -15.71
C ILE A 127 7.78 -19.61 -16.77
N ARG A 128 6.70 -20.31 -16.42
CA ARG A 128 5.94 -21.16 -17.35
C ARG A 128 4.54 -20.60 -17.50
N TYR A 129 4.14 -20.41 -18.75
CA TYR A 129 2.81 -19.95 -19.10
C TYR A 129 1.95 -21.15 -19.54
N PRO A 130 0.70 -21.27 -19.06
CA PRO A 130 -0.24 -22.27 -19.57
C PRO A 130 -0.58 -22.07 -21.05
N ASP A 131 -0.51 -20.83 -21.54
CA ASP A 131 -0.80 -20.44 -22.92
C ASP A 131 0.05 -19.22 -23.30
N ASP A 132 0.48 -19.12 -24.56
CA ASP A 132 1.29 -18.02 -25.07
C ASP A 132 0.58 -16.66 -24.98
N SER A 133 -0.77 -16.65 -24.98
CA SER A 133 -1.57 -15.43 -24.83
C SER A 133 -1.40 -14.75 -23.47
N LEU A 134 -0.80 -15.45 -22.49
CA LEU A 134 -0.59 -14.95 -21.12
C LEU A 134 0.79 -14.29 -20.92
N ILE A 135 1.70 -14.39 -21.90
CA ILE A 135 3.02 -13.75 -21.83
C ILE A 135 2.98 -12.21 -21.65
N PRO A 136 2.04 -11.45 -22.25
CA PRO A 136 2.06 -9.98 -22.17
C PRO A 136 1.35 -9.40 -20.94
N ILE A 137 0.74 -10.24 -20.08
CA ILE A 137 -0.05 -9.84 -18.89
C ILE A 137 0.80 -9.96 -17.63
#